data_AF-A0A2P4XPS2-F1
#
_entry.id   AF-A0A2P4XPS2-F1
#
_cell.length_a   1.000
_cell.length_b   1.000
_cell.length_c   1.000
_cell.angle_alpha   90.00
_cell.angle_beta   90.00
_cell.angle_gamma   90.00
#
_symmetry.space_group_name_H-M   'P 1'
#
loop_
_entity.id
_entity.type
_entity.pdbx_description
1 polymer ?
#
loop_
_entity_poly.entity_id
_entity_poly.type
_entity_poly.pdbx_seq_one_letter_code
_entity_poly.pdbx_strand_id
1 'polypeptide(L)'
;MQRLHAMRMELFGFGGWLASALFYVLFLVWAYVPEVTLEGYGFTYFPSKHWAVAIPAMIVVTYLFSLVLYKAVNLLSTPTLGSYATIVDTHTVPLPEGTTCFEDDTEATPGIGDISIFEVNRHLFSLNQQREYKQRKEE
;
A
#
# COMPACT_ATOMS: atom_id res chain seq x y z
N MET A 1 16.20 25.99 15.58
CA MET A 1 15.88 25.78 14.15
C MET A 1 14.61 24.94 13.93
N GLN A 2 14.46 23.73 14.48
CA GLN A 2 13.27 22.87 14.25
C GLN A 2 11.91 23.51 14.60
N ARG A 3 11.81 24.29 15.68
CA ARG A 3 10.55 24.96 16.08
C ARG A 3 10.09 26.06 15.14
N LEU A 4 11.01 26.70 14.41
CA LEU A 4 10.68 27.69 13.38
C LEU A 4 10.07 27.02 12.14
N HIS A 5 10.55 25.82 11.78
CA HIS A 5 9.96 25.04 10.68
C HIS A 5 8.55 24.56 11.05
N ALA A 6 8.35 24.07 12.28
CA ALA A 6 7.03 23.67 12.78
C ALA A 6 6.01 24.83 12.75
N MET A 7 6.36 25.98 13.33
CA MET A 7 5.49 27.17 13.32
C MET A 7 5.15 27.65 11.90
N ARG A 8 6.12 27.60 10.97
CA ARG A 8 5.90 27.97 9.57
C ARG A 8 4.92 27.00 8.89
N MET A 9 5.04 25.70 9.15
CA MET A 9 4.09 24.69 8.64
C MET A 9 2.69 24.88 9.23
N GLU A 10 2.57 25.19 10.52
CA GLU A 10 1.29 25.46 11.19
C GLU A 10 0.58 26.69 10.60
N LEU A 11 1.31 27.78 10.35
CA LEU A 11 0.75 28.99 9.76
C LEU A 11 0.24 28.76 8.32
N PHE A 12 1.01 28.04 7.50
CA PHE A 12 0.58 27.68 6.15
C PHE A 12 -0.59 26.69 6.15
N GLY A 13 -0.61 25.74 7.09
CA GLY A 13 -1.72 24.82 7.28
C GLY A 13 -3.01 25.55 7.66
N PHE A 14 -2.94 26.49 8.60
CA PHE A 14 -4.08 27.32 8.99
C PHE A 14 -4.57 28.22 7.85
N GLY A 15 -3.66 28.89 7.15
CA GLY A 15 -4.01 29.72 5.99
C GLY A 15 -4.65 28.89 4.87
N GLY A 16 -4.10 27.71 4.60
CA GLY A 16 -4.66 26.76 3.64
C GLY A 16 -6.06 26.29 4.04
N TRP A 17 -6.25 25.93 5.31
CA TRP A 17 -7.56 25.53 5.83
C TRP A 17 -8.62 26.63 5.66
N LEU A 18 -8.29 27.88 6.01
CA LEU A 18 -9.20 29.01 5.89
C LEU A 18 -9.54 29.30 4.42
N ALA A 19 -8.54 29.25 3.53
CA ALA A 19 -8.74 29.42 2.10
C ALA A 19 -9.60 28.30 1.52
N SER A 20 -9.32 27.03 1.85
CA SER A 20 -10.12 25.88 1.43
C SER A 20 -11.56 25.96 1.92
N ALA A 21 -11.78 26.38 3.18
CA ALA A 21 -13.13 26.57 3.71
C ALA A 21 -13.88 27.67 2.96
N LEU A 22 -13.25 28.80 2.68
CA LEU A 22 -13.84 29.89 1.90
C LEU A 22 -14.21 29.44 0.48
N PHE A 23 -13.27 28.81 -0.23
CA PHE A 23 -13.53 28.30 -1.58
C PHE A 23 -14.62 27.23 -1.60
N TYR A 24 -14.67 26.38 -0.57
CA TYR A 24 -15.73 25.38 -0.43
C TYR A 24 -17.11 26.02 -0.26
N VAL A 25 -17.23 27.04 0.60
CA VAL A 25 -18.50 27.76 0.77
C VAL A 25 -18.91 28.44 -0.54
N LEU A 26 -17.99 29.13 -1.22
CA LEU A 26 -18.27 29.76 -2.52
C LEU A 26 -18.69 28.74 -3.58
N PHE A 27 -18.04 27.58 -3.60
CA PHE A 27 -18.40 26.46 -4.47
C PHE A 27 -19.82 25.95 -4.18
N LEU A 28 -20.19 25.76 -2.92
CA LEU A 28 -21.54 25.33 -2.55
C LEU A 28 -22.59 26.36 -2.95
N VAL A 29 -22.34 27.65 -2.71
CA VAL A 29 -23.25 28.73 -3.12
C VAL A 29 -23.46 28.68 -4.63
N TRP A 30 -22.38 28.61 -5.42
CA TRP A 30 -22.49 28.51 -6.88
C TRP A 30 -23.20 27.22 -7.35
N ALA A 31 -22.92 26.07 -6.73
CA ALA A 31 -23.48 24.79 -7.14
C ALA A 31 -24.99 24.68 -6.88
N TYR A 32 -25.46 25.18 -5.73
CA TYR A 32 -26.86 25.00 -5.30
C TYR A 32 -27.78 26.19 -5.62
N VAL A 33 -27.28 27.42 -5.72
CA VAL A 33 -28.13 28.58 -6.06
C VAL A 33 -28.56 28.51 -7.51
N PRO A 34 -29.87 28.57 -7.86
CA PRO A 34 -30.36 28.50 -9.25
C PRO A 34 -29.72 29.54 -10.19
N GLU A 35 -29.53 29.17 -11.46
CA GLU A 35 -28.89 30.05 -12.47
C GLU A 35 -29.67 31.36 -12.65
N VAL A 36 -31.00 31.28 -12.69
CA VAL A 36 -31.87 32.47 -12.76
C VAL A 36 -31.62 33.49 -11.66
N THR A 37 -31.27 33.03 -10.45
CA THR A 37 -30.97 33.91 -9.32
C THR A 37 -29.59 34.55 -9.48
N LEU A 38 -28.60 33.77 -9.90
CA LEU A 38 -27.25 34.27 -10.20
C LEU A 38 -27.25 35.30 -11.33
N GLU A 39 -28.00 35.04 -12.40
CA GLU A 39 -28.18 35.96 -13.53
C GLU A 39 -28.85 37.27 -13.09
N GLY A 40 -29.83 37.20 -12.17
CA GLY A 40 -30.46 38.37 -11.56
C GLY A 40 -29.50 39.28 -10.78
N TYR A 41 -28.40 38.73 -10.26
CA TYR A 41 -27.31 39.49 -9.64
C TYR A 41 -26.20 39.91 -10.63
N GLY A 42 -26.35 39.61 -11.93
CA GLY A 42 -25.39 39.96 -12.97
C GLY A 42 -24.31 38.90 -13.24
N PHE A 43 -24.43 37.70 -12.67
CA PHE A 43 -23.47 36.62 -12.89
C PHE A 43 -23.91 35.67 -14.03
N THR A 44 -23.57 36.01 -15.27
CA THR A 44 -24.06 35.30 -16.48
C THR A 44 -23.04 34.33 -17.11
N TYR A 45 -21.77 34.32 -16.67
CA TYR A 45 -20.66 33.64 -17.38
C TYR A 45 -20.02 32.47 -16.62
N PHE A 46 -20.75 31.85 -15.70
CA PHE A 46 -20.22 30.67 -15.00
C PHE A 46 -20.24 29.41 -15.88
N PRO A 47 -19.34 28.43 -15.63
CA PRO A 47 -19.42 27.13 -16.27
C PRO A 47 -20.73 26.44 -15.88
N SER A 48 -21.16 25.48 -16.70
CA SER A 48 -22.39 24.74 -16.39
C SER A 48 -22.25 23.92 -15.10
N LYS A 49 -23.32 23.88 -14.30
CA LYS A 49 -23.32 23.24 -12.98
C LYS A 49 -23.06 21.74 -12.96
N HIS A 50 -23.17 21.05 -14.09
CA HIS A 50 -22.82 19.63 -14.16
C HIS A 50 -21.36 19.36 -13.72
N TRP A 51 -20.47 20.34 -13.89
CA TRP A 51 -19.10 20.28 -13.41
C TRP A 51 -18.99 20.12 -11.89
N ALA A 52 -19.97 20.60 -11.12
CA ALA A 52 -20.00 20.43 -9.67
C ALA A 52 -20.06 18.95 -9.26
N VAL A 53 -20.63 18.08 -10.09
CA VAL A 53 -20.69 16.62 -9.88
C VAL A 53 -19.58 15.91 -10.67
N ALA A 54 -19.29 16.37 -11.89
CA ALA A 54 -18.29 15.75 -12.74
C ALA A 54 -16.88 15.80 -12.13
N ILE A 55 -16.47 16.92 -11.53
CA ILE A 55 -15.14 17.05 -10.92
C ILE A 55 -14.95 16.06 -9.77
N PRO A 56 -15.83 16.00 -8.75
CA PRO A 56 -15.74 14.98 -7.69
C PRO A 56 -15.75 13.56 -8.23
N ALA A 57 -16.62 13.25 -9.20
CA ALA A 57 -16.69 11.93 -9.81
C ALA A 57 -15.37 11.56 -10.51
N MET A 58 -14.78 12.49 -11.27
CA MET A 58 -13.49 12.30 -11.93
C MET A 58 -12.36 12.06 -10.93
N ILE A 59 -12.35 12.74 -9.78
CA ILE A 59 -11.35 12.51 -8.72
C ILE A 59 -11.46 11.08 -8.19
N VAL A 60 -12.66 10.61 -7.89
CA VAL A 60 -12.90 9.25 -7.39
C VAL A 60 -12.46 8.20 -8.42
N VAL A 61 -12.89 8.36 -9.68
CA VAL A 61 -12.52 7.45 -10.78
C VAL A 61 -11.01 7.44 -11.00
N THR A 62 -10.37 8.61 -11.02
CA THR A 62 -8.92 8.73 -11.19
C THR A 62 -8.16 8.05 -10.04
N TYR A 63 -8.63 8.23 -8.80
CA TYR A 63 -8.04 7.56 -7.64
C TYR A 63 -8.13 6.04 -7.75
N LEU A 64 -9.32 5.49 -8.02
CA LEU A 64 -9.49 4.04 -8.20
C LEU A 64 -8.65 3.51 -9.37
N PHE A 65 -8.63 4.23 -10.49
CA PHE A 65 -7.81 3.90 -11.65
C PHE A 65 -6.32 3.87 -11.30
N SER A 66 -5.83 4.82 -10.50
CA SER A 66 -4.43 4.87 -10.06
C SER A 66 -4.03 3.66 -9.22
N LEU A 67 -4.93 3.11 -8.40
CA LEU A 67 -4.68 1.89 -7.63
C LEU A 67 -4.52 0.67 -8.55
N VAL A 68 -5.40 0.54 -9.54
CA VAL A 68 -5.31 -0.54 -10.54
C VAL A 68 -4.03 -0.40 -11.35
N LEU A 69 -3.72 0.81 -11.81
CA LEU A 69 -2.51 1.10 -12.56
C LEU A 69 -1.26 0.77 -11.74
N TYR A 70 -1.22 1.15 -10.47
CA TYR A 70 -0.13 0.81 -9.57
C TYR A 70 0.06 -0.71 -9.46
N LYS A 71 -1.03 -1.49 -9.34
CA LYS A 71 -0.95 -2.96 -9.34
C LYS A 71 -0.43 -3.51 -10.66
N ALA A 72 -0.91 -2.98 -11.79
CA ALA A 72 -0.46 -3.38 -13.11
C ALA A 72 1.04 -3.12 -13.30
N VAL A 73 1.52 -1.94 -12.90
CA VAL A 73 2.95 -1.58 -12.95
C VAL A 73 3.79 -2.50 -12.06
N ASN A 74 3.35 -2.78 -10.83
CA ASN A 74 4.07 -3.72 -9.97
C ASN A 74 4.13 -5.13 -10.58
N LEU A 75 3.05 -5.59 -11.22
CA LEU A 75 3.03 -6.88 -11.89
C LEU A 75 3.98 -6.91 -13.09
N LEU A 76 4.04 -5.82 -13.87
CA LEU A 76 5.02 -5.65 -14.96
C LEU A 76 6.46 -5.64 -14.46
N SER A 77 6.71 -5.16 -13.24
CA SER A 77 8.04 -5.14 -12.61
C SER A 77 8.38 -6.43 -11.85
N THR A 78 7.45 -7.38 -11.71
CA THR A 78 7.69 -8.65 -11.01
C THR A 78 8.15 -9.72 -12.00
N PRO A 79 9.09 -10.61 -11.63
CA PRO A 79 9.44 -11.78 -12.44
C PRO A 79 8.21 -12.67 -12.73
N THR A 80 8.29 -13.50 -13.77
CA THR A 80 7.23 -14.47 -14.09
C THR A 80 6.98 -15.40 -12.90
N LEU A 81 5.74 -15.88 -12.73
CA LEU A 81 5.34 -16.71 -11.58
C LEU A 81 6.17 -17.99 -11.41
N GLY A 82 6.74 -18.53 -12.49
CA GLY A 82 7.61 -19.70 -12.45
C GLY A 82 9.09 -19.39 -12.24
N SER A 83 9.48 -18.11 -12.13
CA SER A 83 10.88 -17.72 -11.95
C SER A 83 11.32 -17.92 -10.51
N TYR A 84 12.49 -18.53 -10.33
CA TYR A 84 13.13 -18.65 -9.01
C TYR A 84 13.45 -17.28 -8.37
N ALA A 85 13.55 -16.23 -9.19
CA ALA A 85 13.71 -14.85 -8.73
C ALA A 85 12.50 -14.32 -7.91
N THR A 86 11.38 -15.06 -7.87
CA THR A 86 10.26 -14.77 -6.97
C THR A 86 10.44 -15.33 -5.56
N ILE A 87 11.38 -16.26 -5.38
CA ILE A 87 11.69 -16.95 -4.12
C ILE A 87 12.99 -16.41 -3.51
N VAL A 88 13.99 -16.12 -4.35
CA VAL A 88 15.32 -15.68 -3.95
C VAL A 88 15.70 -14.43 -4.72
N ASP A 89 16.29 -13.46 -4.02
CA ASP A 89 16.76 -12.20 -4.58
C ASP A 89 18.28 -11.99 -4.35
N THR A 90 18.80 -10.86 -4.83
CA THR A 90 20.21 -10.48 -4.64
C THR A 90 20.60 -10.27 -3.17
N HIS A 91 19.62 -10.06 -2.29
CA HIS A 91 19.82 -9.81 -0.87
C HIS A 91 19.62 -11.05 -0.01
N THR A 92 19.32 -12.20 -0.63
CA THR A 92 19.18 -13.48 0.08
C THR A 92 20.55 -13.92 0.59
N VAL A 93 20.64 -14.21 1.89
CA VAL A 93 21.86 -14.62 2.57
C VAL A 93 21.72 -16.09 2.98
N PRO A 94 22.21 -17.06 2.17
CA PRO A 94 22.07 -18.47 2.52
C PRO A 94 22.90 -18.81 3.76
N LEU A 95 22.45 -19.82 4.52
CA LEU A 95 23.28 -20.43 5.56
C LEU A 95 24.54 -21.07 4.94
N PRO A 96 25.65 -21.15 5.70
CA PRO A 96 26.83 -21.90 5.29
C PRO A 96 26.50 -23.35 4.90
N GLU A 97 27.20 -23.88 3.89
CA GLU A 97 27.00 -25.26 3.45
C GLU A 97 27.22 -26.25 4.60
N GLY A 98 26.23 -27.13 4.82
CA GLY A 98 26.28 -28.15 5.88
C GLY A 98 25.74 -27.70 7.24
N THR A 99 25.31 -26.44 7.39
CA THR A 99 24.66 -25.94 8.61
C THR A 99 23.15 -25.89 8.42
N THR A 100 22.38 -26.41 9.38
CA THR A 100 20.92 -26.31 9.39
C THR A 100 20.46 -25.53 10.62
N CYS A 101 19.42 -24.72 10.48
CA CYS A 101 18.79 -24.05 11.62
C CYS A 101 17.95 -24.98 12.51
N PHE A 102 17.93 -26.28 12.19
CA PHE A 102 17.12 -27.30 12.85
C PHE A 102 17.98 -28.33 13.60
N GLU A 103 19.29 -28.35 13.39
CA GLU A 103 20.24 -29.07 14.23
C GLU A 103 20.68 -28.18 15.39
N ASP A 104 20.74 -28.79 16.57
CA ASP A 104 21.13 -28.13 17.82
C ASP A 104 22.64 -27.91 17.82
N ASP A 105 23.08 -26.85 17.15
CA ASP A 105 24.47 -26.41 17.25
C ASP A 105 24.68 -25.91 18.68
N THR A 106 25.52 -26.62 19.45
CA THR A 106 25.95 -26.28 20.81
C THR A 106 26.62 -24.89 20.98
N GLU A 107 26.61 -24.04 19.95
CA GLU A 107 27.05 -22.65 20.01
C GLU A 107 25.95 -21.73 20.59
N ALA A 108 26.35 -20.70 21.32
CA ALA A 108 25.43 -19.81 22.05
C ALA A 108 24.46 -19.00 21.15
N THR A 109 24.72 -18.97 19.84
CA THR A 109 23.86 -18.36 18.82
C THR A 109 24.11 -19.03 17.48
N PRO A 110 23.12 -19.71 16.86
CA PRO A 110 23.27 -20.28 15.53
C PRO A 110 23.44 -19.20 14.47
N GLY A 111 24.03 -19.56 13.33
CA GLY A 111 24.19 -18.65 12.19
C GLY A 111 22.85 -18.11 11.69
N ILE A 112 22.75 -16.79 11.49
CA ILE A 112 21.58 -16.15 10.87
C ILE A 112 21.74 -16.19 9.35
N GLY A 113 20.77 -16.78 8.67
CA GLY A 113 20.65 -16.81 7.22
C GLY A 113 19.25 -17.23 6.78
N ASP A 114 18.97 -17.05 5.49
CA ASP A 114 17.74 -17.48 4.84
C ASP A 114 17.76 -19.00 4.60
N ILE A 115 16.71 -19.66 5.07
CA ILE A 115 16.54 -21.10 4.95
C ILE A 115 15.78 -21.38 3.65
N SER A 116 16.28 -22.31 2.83
CA SER A 116 15.60 -22.65 1.59
C SER A 116 14.21 -23.26 1.86
N ILE A 117 13.25 -22.96 0.98
CA ILE A 117 11.89 -23.53 1.10
C ILE A 117 11.89 -25.06 1.01
N PHE A 118 12.89 -25.64 0.34
CA PHE A 118 13.07 -27.09 0.29
C PHE A 118 13.38 -27.67 1.66
N GLU A 119 14.25 -27.00 2.42
CA GLU A 119 14.63 -27.41 3.78
C GLU A 119 13.45 -27.27 4.75
N VAL A 120 12.75 -26.13 4.70
CA VAL A 120 11.54 -25.90 5.50
C VAL A 120 10.48 -26.96 5.21
N ASN A 121 10.21 -27.22 3.93
CA ASN A 121 9.22 -28.24 3.54
C ASN A 121 9.63 -29.64 4.00
N ARG A 122 10.91 -30.00 3.84
CA ARG A 122 11.44 -31.28 4.31
C ARG A 122 11.21 -31.45 5.80
N HIS A 123 11.57 -30.47 6.62
CA HIS A 123 11.38 -30.54 8.06
C HIS A 123 9.91 -30.51 8.48
N LEU A 124 9.10 -29.61 7.92
CA LEU A 124 7.70 -29.45 8.31
C LEU A 124 6.86 -30.68 7.96
N PHE A 125 7.05 -31.26 6.78
CA PHE A 125 6.20 -32.37 6.31
C PHE A 125 6.73 -33.76 6.67
N SER A 126 8.05 -33.95 6.83
CA SER A 126 8.60 -35.25 7.27
C SER A 126 8.24 -35.57 8.73
N LEU A 127 8.24 -34.57 9.61
CA LEU A 127 7.87 -34.74 11.02
C LEU A 127 6.41 -35.16 11.19
N ASN A 128 5.51 -34.59 10.40
CA ASN A 128 4.09 -34.96 10.44
C ASN A 128 3.87 -36.40 10.01
N GLN A 129 4.50 -36.83 8.91
CA GLN A 129 4.43 -38.22 8.45
C GLN A 129 4.98 -39.22 9.48
N GLN A 130 6.07 -38.87 10.17
CA GLN A 130 6.64 -39.70 11.23
C GLN A 130 5.73 -39.81 12.46
N ARG A 131 5.05 -38.72 12.85
CA ARG A 131 4.08 -38.74 13.96
C ARG A 131 2.86 -39.60 13.63
N GLU A 132 2.28 -39.42 12.44
CA GLU A 132 1.16 -40.22 11.96
C GLU A 132 1.50 -41.71 11.82
N TYR A 133 2.74 -42.03 11.41
CA TYR A 133 3.22 -43.41 11.36
C TYR A 133 3.35 -44.04 12.75
N LYS A 134 3.85 -43.29 13.74
CA LYS A 134 3.96 -43.78 15.12
C LYS A 134 2.58 -44.03 15.75
N GLN A 135 1.63 -43.11 15.56
CA GLN A 135 0.26 -43.25 16.06
C GLN A 135 -0.42 -44.50 15.48
N ARG A 136 -0.29 -44.76 14.17
CA ARG A 136 -0.81 -45.99 13.53
C ARG A 136 -0.15 -47.29 13.97
N LYS A 137 1.02 -47.23 14.59
CA LYS A 137 1.72 -48.41 15.13
C LYS A 137 1.41 -48.66 16.60
N GLU A 138 0.85 -47.67 17.28
CA GLU A 138 0.43 -47.74 18.69
C GLU A 138 -1.04 -48.14 18.83
N GLU A 139 -1.83 -48.07 17.74
CA GLU A 139 -3.16 -48.68 17.55
C GLU A 139 -3.08 -50.15 17.12
#